data_AF-A0A2D5AAS2-F1
#
_entry.id   AF-A0A2D5AAS2-F1
#
_cell.length_a   1.000
_cell.length_b   1.000
_cell.length_c   1.000
_cell.angle_alpha   90.00
_cell.angle_beta   90.00
_cell.angle_gamma   90.00
#
_symmetry.space_group_name_H-M   'P 1'
#
loop_
_entity.id
_entity.type
_entity.pdbx_description
1 polymer ?
#
loop_
_entity_poly.entity_id
_entity_poly.type
_entity_poly.pdbx_seq_one_letter_code
_entity_poly.pdbx_strand_id
1 'polypeptide(L)'
;MNDENTTPRRPDSSDDTCRAQDDQEISGNANLAPELPFGMSGITGLLQRLASGVEEERWSPDKQRMVARYLLDLSKDYWMNGDEVAFCRQLAAA
;
A
#
# COMPACT_ATOMS: atom_id res chain seq x y z
N MET A 1 -65.69 19.34 -12.94
CA MET A 1 -65.29 18.32 -11.95
C MET A 1 -63.76 18.42 -11.89
N ASN A 2 -63.21 19.26 -11.00
CA ASN A 2 -62.87 18.96 -9.59
C ASN A 2 -61.66 18.00 -9.54
N ASP A 3 -60.56 18.13 -8.81
CA ASP A 3 -60.01 19.00 -7.75
C ASP A 3 -58.48 18.71 -7.74
N GLU A 4 -57.58 19.67 -7.54
CA GLU A 4 -56.89 19.98 -6.28
C GLU A 4 -55.93 18.88 -5.70
N ASN A 5 -54.63 19.19 -5.72
CA ASN A 5 -53.66 19.15 -4.60
C ASN A 5 -53.65 17.96 -3.62
N THR A 6 -52.46 17.36 -3.39
CA THR A 6 -51.72 17.32 -2.08
C THR A 6 -50.78 16.11 -1.97
N THR A 7 -49.47 16.38 -1.99
CA THR A 7 -48.38 15.49 -1.51
C THR A 7 -48.44 15.35 0.02
N PRO A 8 -47.93 14.26 0.66
CA PRO A 8 -46.56 14.32 1.24
C PRO A 8 -45.77 12.99 1.48
N ARG A 9 -44.42 13.10 1.30
CA ARG A 9 -43.24 12.48 2.01
C ARG A 9 -43.14 10.97 2.37
N ARG A 10 -42.13 10.31 1.73
CA ARG A 10 -40.89 9.55 2.20
C ARG A 10 -40.88 8.78 3.54
N PRO A 11 -39.93 7.84 3.84
CA PRO A 11 -38.57 7.58 3.28
C PRO A 11 -38.30 6.07 2.97
N ASP A 12 -37.19 5.55 2.40
CA ASP A 12 -35.78 5.64 2.80
C ASP A 12 -34.86 4.98 1.75
N SER A 13 -33.60 5.44 1.75
CA SER A 13 -32.34 4.65 1.61
C SER A 13 -32.16 3.70 0.40
N SER A 14 -31.10 3.73 -0.40
CA SER A 14 -29.91 4.56 -0.53
C SER A 14 -29.38 4.35 -1.94
N ASP A 15 -28.76 5.40 -2.45
CA ASP A 15 -28.09 5.57 -3.74
C ASP A 15 -26.95 4.54 -3.93
N ASP A 16 -27.03 3.67 -4.94
CA ASP A 16 -25.87 2.93 -5.47
C ASP A 16 -25.43 3.61 -6.77
N THR A 17 -25.02 4.87 -6.62
CA THR A 17 -24.35 5.60 -7.69
C THR A 17 -22.86 5.34 -7.55
N CYS A 18 -22.39 4.31 -8.26
CA CYS A 18 -20.99 4.13 -8.62
C CYS A 18 -20.50 5.36 -9.42
N ARG A 19 -20.13 6.43 -8.72
CA ARG A 19 -19.30 7.50 -9.25
C ARG A 19 -17.90 7.31 -8.70
N ALA A 20 -17.06 6.75 -9.57
CA ALA A 20 -15.61 6.81 -9.45
C ALA A 20 -15.19 8.28 -9.33
N GLN A 21 -15.00 8.72 -8.10
CA GLN A 21 -14.19 9.88 -7.75
C GLN A 21 -12.97 9.31 -7.01
N ASP A 22 -11.83 9.37 -7.67
CA ASP A 22 -10.60 9.97 -7.15
C ASP A 22 -9.52 9.76 -8.22
N ASP A 23 -9.54 10.61 -9.24
CA ASP A 23 -8.30 11.09 -9.86
C ASP A 23 -7.54 11.88 -8.78
N GLN A 24 -6.99 11.13 -7.82
CA GLN A 24 -6.12 11.70 -6.81
C GLN A 24 -4.76 11.85 -7.48
N GLU A 25 -4.52 13.06 -7.99
CA GLU A 25 -3.19 13.54 -8.34
C GLU A 25 -2.26 13.25 -7.16
N ILE A 26 -1.47 12.18 -7.27
CA ILE A 26 -0.31 11.95 -6.40
C ILE A 26 0.78 12.94 -6.88
N SER A 27 0.54 14.22 -6.62
CA SER A 27 1.55 15.26 -6.61
C SER A 27 2.27 15.14 -5.26
N GLY A 28 3.36 14.39 -5.25
CA GLY A 28 4.10 14.09 -4.04
C GLY A 28 5.47 13.54 -4.36
N ASN A 29 6.30 14.38 -5.01
CA ASN A 29 7.76 14.32 -5.00
C ASN A 29 8.35 12.91 -4.83
N ALA A 30 8.18 12.06 -5.86
CA ALA A 30 9.05 10.91 -6.02
C ALA A 30 10.45 11.46 -6.34
N ASN A 31 11.20 11.82 -5.31
CA ASN A 31 12.64 11.95 -5.39
C ASN A 31 13.15 10.51 -5.57
N LEU A 32 13.01 10.06 -6.82
CA LEU A 32 13.42 8.77 -7.30
C LEU A 32 14.89 8.66 -6.91
N ALA A 33 15.17 7.74 -5.98
CA ALA A 33 16.50 7.20 -5.82
C ALA A 33 17.08 6.96 -7.22
N PRO A 34 18.34 7.35 -7.48
CA PRO A 34 18.91 7.35 -8.83
C PRO A 34 18.57 6.03 -9.51
N GLU A 35 17.89 6.10 -10.66
CA GLU A 35 17.27 4.95 -11.31
C GLU A 35 18.30 3.83 -11.45
N LEU A 36 18.21 2.85 -10.54
CA LEU A 36 19.07 1.69 -10.57
C LEU A 36 18.74 0.94 -11.87
N PRO A 37 19.74 0.60 -12.69
CA PRO A 37 19.49 0.01 -14.00
C PRO A 37 18.61 -1.23 -13.85
N PHE A 38 17.63 -1.38 -14.75
CA PHE A 38 16.74 -2.53 -14.82
C PHE A 38 17.58 -3.82 -14.76
N GLY A 39 17.52 -4.51 -13.63
CA GLY A 39 18.41 -5.64 -13.31
C GLY A 39 18.98 -5.63 -11.89
N MET A 40 19.06 -4.47 -11.23
CA MET A 40 19.49 -4.35 -9.83
C MET A 40 18.37 -3.95 -8.84
N SER A 41 17.14 -3.69 -9.32
CA SER A 41 16.07 -3.07 -8.50
C SER A 41 15.04 -4.02 -7.88
N GLY A 42 15.11 -5.33 -8.17
CA GLY A 42 14.01 -6.25 -7.85
C GLY A 42 13.69 -6.34 -6.35
N ILE A 43 14.71 -6.63 -5.53
CA ILE A 43 14.54 -6.76 -4.07
C ILE A 43 14.75 -5.43 -3.36
N THR A 44 15.63 -4.57 -3.88
CA THR A 44 15.93 -3.27 -3.27
C THR A 44 14.68 -2.39 -3.17
N GLY A 45 13.81 -2.39 -4.20
CA GLY A 45 12.54 -1.65 -4.13
C GLY A 45 11.56 -2.21 -3.08
N LEU A 46 11.54 -3.53 -2.90
CA LEU A 46 10.72 -4.19 -1.88
C LEU A 46 11.26 -3.93 -0.47
N LEU A 47 12.58 -3.93 -0.30
CA LEU A 47 13.26 -3.57 0.96
C LEU A 47 12.97 -2.11 1.34
N GLN A 48 13.08 -1.18 0.39
CA GLN A 48 12.73 0.23 0.63
C GLN A 48 11.28 0.37 1.05
N ARG A 49 10.36 -0.32 0.37
CA ARG A 49 8.93 -0.26 0.72
C ARG A 49 8.64 -0.87 2.09
N LEU A 50 9.36 -1.93 2.48
CA LEU A 50 9.29 -2.50 3.83
C LEU A 50 9.82 -1.49 4.86
N ALA A 51 10.98 -0.88 4.62
CA ALA A 51 11.57 0.11 5.51
C ALA A 51 10.63 1.31 5.75
N SER A 52 10.11 1.91 4.68
CA SER A 52 9.13 3.01 4.81
C SER A 52 7.84 2.55 5.49
N GLY A 53 7.35 1.34 5.21
CA GLY A 53 6.16 0.79 5.86
C GLY A 53 6.32 0.56 7.36
N VAL A 54 7.55 0.32 7.83
CA VAL A 54 7.92 0.19 9.24
C VAL A 54 8.06 1.57 9.89
N GLU A 55 8.83 2.48 9.27
CA GLU A 55 9.10 3.82 9.80
C GLU A 55 7.84 4.68 9.92
N GLU A 56 6.95 4.62 8.93
CA GLU A 56 5.73 5.43 8.91
C GLU A 56 4.59 4.82 9.75
N GLU A 57 4.82 3.69 10.43
CA GLU A 57 3.81 2.88 11.15
C GLU A 57 2.55 2.55 10.32
N ARG A 58 2.63 2.69 8.99
CA ARG A 58 1.49 2.45 8.09
C ARG A 58 1.16 0.97 7.96
N TRP A 59 2.12 0.08 8.19
CA TRP A 59 1.91 -1.36 8.08
C TRP A 59 1.71 -1.99 9.44
N SER A 60 0.72 -2.88 9.54
CA SER A 60 0.57 -3.72 10.72
C SER A 60 1.80 -4.61 10.93
N PRO A 61 2.14 -4.97 12.18
CA PRO A 61 3.25 -5.87 12.48
C PRO A 61 3.21 -7.18 11.69
N ASP A 62 2.01 -7.75 11.51
CA ASP A 62 1.82 -8.98 10.73
C ASP A 62 2.21 -8.83 9.26
N LYS A 63 1.88 -7.69 8.65
CA LYS A 63 2.27 -7.39 7.27
C LYS A 63 3.78 -7.21 7.16
N GLN A 64 4.39 -6.50 8.12
CA GLN A 64 5.85 -6.31 8.16
C GLN A 64 6.58 -7.66 8.27
N ARG A 65 6.15 -8.54 9.19
CA ARG A 65 6.69 -9.90 9.35
C ARG A 65 6.55 -10.73 8.08
N MET A 66 5.37 -10.71 7.46
CA MET A 66 5.09 -11.49 6.26
C MET A 66 5.99 -11.08 5.09
N VAL A 67 6.11 -9.77 4.84
CA VAL A 67 6.98 -9.25 3.78
C VAL A 67 8.46 -9.50 4.10
N ALA A 68 8.88 -9.35 5.36
CA ALA A 68 10.25 -9.65 5.78
C ALA A 68 10.62 -11.13 5.57
N ARG A 69 9.71 -12.07 5.87
CA ARG A 69 9.91 -13.50 5.58
C ARG A 69 10.00 -13.77 4.08
N TYR A 70 9.15 -13.13 3.29
CA TYR A 70 9.20 -13.25 1.84
C TYR A 70 10.55 -12.78 1.27
N LEU A 71 11.07 -11.64 1.73
CA LEU A 71 12.38 -11.13 1.31
C LEU A 71 13.54 -12.04 1.75
N LEU A 72 13.45 -12.65 2.94
CA LEU A 72 14.43 -13.64 3.39
C LEU A 72 14.44 -14.89 2.52
N ASP A 73 13.28 -15.35 2.06
CA ASP A 73 13.24 -16.47 1.12
C ASP A 73 13.84 -16.10 -0.24
N LEU A 74 13.57 -14.89 -0.74
CA LEU A 74 14.18 -14.39 -1.97
C LEU A 74 15.71 -14.21 -1.87
N SER A 75 16.25 -13.94 -0.67
CA SER A 75 17.71 -13.79 -0.45
C SER A 75 18.53 -15.05 -0.80
N LYS A 76 17.87 -16.19 -0.99
CA LYS A 76 18.50 -17.44 -1.44
C LYS A 76 18.84 -17.40 -2.93
N ASP A 77 18.02 -16.71 -3.72
CA ASP A 77 18.09 -16.68 -5.17
C ASP A 77 18.62 -15.34 -5.71
N TYR A 78 18.59 -14.29 -4.87
CA TYR A 78 18.95 -12.93 -5.22
C TYR A 78 19.93 -12.34 -4.21
N TRP A 79 20.79 -11.45 -4.71
CA TRP A 79 21.80 -10.79 -3.89
C TRP A 79 21.17 -9.80 -2.90
N MET A 80 21.44 -10.02 -1.61
CA MET A 80 21.13 -9.08 -0.52
C MET A 80 22.37 -8.91 0.36
N ASN A 81 22.57 -7.69 0.87
CA ASN A 81 23.65 -7.38 1.79
C ASN A 81 23.34 -7.90 3.20
N GLY A 82 24.39 -8.11 4.01
CA GLY A 82 24.24 -8.63 5.37
C GLY A 82 23.31 -7.81 6.26
N ASP A 83 23.33 -6.48 6.10
CA ASP A 83 22.47 -5.56 6.85
C ASP A 83 20.99 -5.70 6.45
N GLU A 84 20.70 -5.87 5.16
CA GLU A 84 19.34 -6.05 4.65
C GLU A 84 18.74 -7.38 5.14
N VAL A 85 19.57 -8.43 5.20
CA VAL A 85 19.18 -9.73 5.76
C VAL A 85 18.95 -9.62 7.27
N ALA A 86 19.83 -8.91 8.00
CA ALA A 86 19.66 -8.70 9.45
C ALA A 86 18.38 -7.93 9.76
N PHE A 87 18.10 -6.87 9.01
CA PHE A 87 16.86 -6.10 9.11
C PHE A 87 15.61 -6.97 8.92
N CYS A 88 15.56 -7.78 7.86
CA CYS A 88 14.43 -8.65 7.61
C CYS A 88 14.28 -9.75 8.69
N ARG A 89 15.39 -10.26 9.25
CA ARG A 89 15.34 -11.24 10.35
C ARG A 89 14.75 -10.65 11.63
N GLN A 90 15.12 -9.41 11.95
CA GLN A 90 14.57 -8.72 13.13
C GLN A 90 13.06 -8.54 12.98
N LEU A 91 12.60 -8.06 11.82
CA LEU A 91 11.17 -7.87 11.56
C LEU A 91 10.37 -9.17 11.48
N ALA A 92 10.97 -10.27 11.03
CA ALA A 92 10.30 -11.57 10.95
C ALA A 92 10.11 -12.26 12.32
N ALA A 93 10.90 -11.85 13.33
CA ALA A 93 10.97 -12.43 14.67
C ALA A 93 10.28 -11.58 15.75
N ALA A 94 10.12 -10.27 15.53
CA ALA A 94 9.26 -9.38 16.32
C ALA A 94 7.79 -9.81 16.21
#